data_AF-A0A7L5AQN3-F1
#
_entry.id   AF-A0A7L5AQN3-F1
#
_cell.length_a   1.000
_cell.length_b   1.000
_cell.length_c   1.000
_cell.angle_alpha   90.00
_cell.angle_beta   90.00
_cell.angle_gamma   90.00
#
_symmetry.space_group_name_H-M   'P 1'
#
loop_
_entity.id
_entity.type
_entity.pdbx_description
1 polymer ?
#
loop_
_entity_poly.entity_id
_entity_poly.type
_entity_poly.pdbx_seq_one_letter_code
_entity_poly.pdbx_strand_id
1 'polypeptide(L)'
;MTATTTTPDLDAIRARLNAATAGPWAPDLDGYTVRAGSWPIAIVGTSLADLSVDYEDDEVVVEHTTRSQAADMDLITHAPEDIQALLTEIDRLTDALEQIDDVLATTRSAEAAEDIQSIVNYTIF
;
A
#
# COMPACT_ATOMS: atom_id res chain seq x y z
N MET A 1 2.10 21.74 14.52
CA MET A 1 2.47 20.32 14.38
C MET A 1 2.78 20.08 12.92
N THR A 2 4.06 20.08 12.55
CA THR A 2 4.51 19.69 11.22
C THR A 2 4.61 18.17 11.22
N ALA A 3 3.69 17.49 10.52
CA ALA A 3 3.81 16.06 10.28
C ALA A 3 5.09 15.83 9.48
N THR A 4 6.07 15.14 10.08
CA THR A 4 7.26 14.69 9.36
C THR A 4 6.84 13.49 8.52
N THR A 5 6.40 13.74 7.28
CA THR A 5 6.20 12.69 6.29
C THR A 5 7.57 12.14 5.90
N THR A 6 8.01 11.12 6.62
CA THR A 6 9.16 10.31 6.23
C THR A 6 8.76 9.55 4.97
N THR A 7 9.59 9.60 3.92
CA THR A 7 9.37 8.81 2.71
C THR A 7 9.20 7.33 3.10
N PRO A 8 8.11 6.66 2.70
CA PRO A 8 7.91 5.26 3.02
C PRO A 8 9.03 4.40 2.44
N ASP A 9 9.57 3.49 3.24
CA ASP A 9 10.50 2.46 2.78
C ASP A 9 9.72 1.39 1.99
N LEU A 10 9.70 1.55 0.67
CA LEU A 10 8.93 0.71 -0.24
C LEU A 10 9.44 -0.73 -0.28
N ASP A 11 10.75 -0.94 -0.13
CA ASP A 11 11.34 -2.28 -0.13
C ASP A 11 10.95 -3.04 1.15
N ALA A 12 10.96 -2.35 2.30
CA ALA A 12 10.44 -2.93 3.53
C ALA A 12 8.94 -3.22 3.45
N ILE A 13 8.14 -2.38 2.77
CA ILE A 13 6.70 -2.63 2.56
C ILE A 13 6.49 -3.86 1.67
N ARG A 14 7.19 -3.94 0.53
CA ARG A 14 7.19 -5.12 -0.37
C ARG A 14 7.59 -6.38 0.37
N ALA A 15 8.64 -6.32 1.20
CA ALA A 15 9.10 -7.46 1.98
C ALA A 15 8.04 -7.94 2.98
N ARG A 16 7.34 -7.01 3.66
CA ARG A 16 6.23 -7.35 4.57
C ARG A 16 5.06 -7.97 3.82
N LEU A 17 4.69 -7.42 2.66
CA LEU A 17 3.63 -7.98 1.82
C LEU A 17 3.96 -9.39 1.33
N ASN A 18 5.19 -9.61 0.84
CA ASN A 18 5.63 -10.93 0.38
C ASN A 18 5.75 -11.96 1.51
N ALA A 19 6.01 -11.51 2.74
CA ALA A 19 6.03 -12.36 3.92
C ALA A 19 4.64 -12.64 4.50
N ALA A 20 3.61 -11.90 4.09
CA ALA A 20 2.24 -12.13 4.52
C ALA A 20 1.72 -13.46 3.95
N THR A 21 0.79 -14.09 4.67
CA THR A 21 0.15 -15.32 4.16
C THR A 21 -0.63 -15.00 2.90
N ALA A 22 -0.45 -15.83 1.87
CA ALA A 22 -1.17 -15.69 0.61
C ALA A 22 -2.69 -15.85 0.85
N GLY A 23 -3.46 -14.90 0.33
CA GLY A 23 -4.92 -14.90 0.41
C GLY A 23 -5.60 -15.93 -0.52
N PRO A 24 -6.91 -15.78 -0.73
CA PRO A 24 -7.73 -14.66 -0.28
C PRO A 24 -7.90 -14.68 1.23
N TRP A 25 -7.74 -13.51 1.85
CA TRP A 25 -8.21 -13.28 3.20
C TRP A 25 -9.72 -13.10 3.13
N ALA A 26 -10.49 -13.71 4.03
CA ALA A 26 -11.93 -13.58 4.03
C ALA A 26 -12.48 -13.49 5.45
N PRO A 27 -13.54 -12.70 5.67
CA PRO A 27 -14.26 -12.69 6.93
C PRO A 27 -14.86 -14.07 7.17
N ASP A 28 -14.67 -14.62 8.36
CA ASP A 28 -15.31 -15.86 8.77
C ASP A 28 -16.75 -15.63 9.24
N LEU A 29 -17.52 -16.72 9.30
CA LEU A 29 -18.92 -16.71 9.73
C LEU A 29 -19.10 -16.30 11.19
N ASP A 30 -18.02 -16.36 11.99
CA ASP A 30 -18.01 -15.91 13.38
C ASP A 30 -18.12 -14.37 13.51
N GLY A 31 -17.80 -13.61 12.46
CA GLY A 31 -17.91 -12.15 12.41
C GLY A 31 -16.73 -11.37 13.01
N TYR A 32 -15.64 -12.03 13.40
CA TYR A 32 -14.47 -11.38 14.02
C TYR A 32 -13.12 -11.90 13.56
N THR A 33 -13.09 -13.04 12.87
CA THR A 33 -11.86 -13.58 12.33
C THR A 33 -11.77 -13.35 10.84
N VAL A 34 -10.55 -13.08 10.38
CA VAL A 34 -10.18 -13.05 8.97
C VAL A 34 -9.22 -14.20 8.73
N ARG A 35 -9.54 -15.06 7.76
CA ARG A 35 -8.73 -16.25 7.49
C ARG A 35 -8.16 -16.22 6.08
N ALA A 36 -6.90 -16.63 5.96
CA ALA A 36 -6.30 -17.05 4.71
C ALA A 36 -6.40 -18.59 4.62
N GLY A 37 -7.54 -19.10 4.17
CA GLY A 37 -7.84 -20.54 4.21
C GLY A 37 -8.25 -21.02 5.61
N SER A 38 -7.55 -22.00 6.18
CA SER A 38 -7.95 -22.65 7.44
C SER A 38 -7.19 -22.12 8.67
N TRP A 39 -5.89 -21.93 8.54
CA TRP A 39 -4.95 -21.36 9.51
C TRP A 39 -3.77 -20.79 8.70
N PRO A 40 -3.25 -19.58 8.97
CA PRO A 40 -3.49 -18.70 10.12
C PRO A 40 -4.76 -17.82 10.04
N ILE A 41 -5.15 -17.26 11.20
CA ILE A 41 -6.27 -16.32 11.36
C ILE A 41 -5.77 -14.98 11.92
N ALA A 42 -6.40 -13.89 11.52
CA ALA A 42 -6.31 -12.59 12.20
C ALA A 42 -7.61 -12.33 12.98
N ILE A 43 -7.51 -11.80 14.20
CA ILE A 43 -8.65 -11.50 15.07
C ILE A 43 -8.86 -9.99 15.14
N VAL A 44 -10.08 -9.52 14.93
CA VAL A 44 -10.41 -8.10 14.77
C VAL A 44 -11.14 -7.54 15.98
N GLY A 45 -10.52 -6.54 16.63
CA GLY A 45 -11.18 -5.63 17.57
C GLY A 45 -11.81 -6.25 18.82
N THR A 46 -11.34 -7.40 19.28
CA THR A 46 -11.84 -8.04 20.52
C THR A 46 -11.05 -7.55 21.73
N SER A 47 -11.72 -7.13 22.80
CA SER A 47 -11.11 -7.13 24.14
C SER A 47 -10.88 -8.57 24.59
N LEU A 48 -9.90 -8.83 25.47
CA LEU A 48 -9.81 -10.13 26.17
C LEU A 48 -11.13 -10.48 26.89
N ALA A 49 -11.93 -9.47 27.24
CA ALA A 49 -13.25 -9.64 27.87
C ALA A 49 -14.36 -10.05 26.89
N ASP A 50 -14.14 -9.91 25.58
CA ASP A 50 -15.10 -10.29 24.54
C ASP A 50 -14.84 -11.71 24.00
N LEU A 51 -13.75 -12.36 24.48
CA LEU A 51 -13.43 -13.76 24.20
C LEU A 51 -14.07 -14.62 25.30
N SER A 52 -15.05 -15.44 24.93
CA SER A 52 -15.54 -16.54 25.77
C SER A 52 -14.91 -17.85 25.29
N VAL A 53 -14.62 -18.75 26.22
CA VAL A 53 -14.26 -20.12 25.88
C VAL A 53 -15.57 -20.90 25.83
N ASP A 54 -15.89 -21.47 24.69
CA ASP A 54 -16.93 -22.49 24.59
C ASP A 54 -16.37 -23.79 25.16
N TYR A 55 -16.74 -24.06 26.41
CA TYR A 55 -16.32 -25.24 27.14
C TYR A 55 -17.01 -26.53 26.64
N GLU A 56 -17.99 -26.44 25.74
CA GLU A 56 -18.64 -27.62 25.15
C GLU A 56 -17.91 -28.10 23.90
N ASP A 57 -17.31 -27.21 23.11
CA ASP A 57 -16.62 -27.53 21.85
C ASP A 57 -15.09 -27.28 21.85
N ASP A 58 -14.49 -26.89 22.98
CA ASP A 58 -13.04 -26.54 23.10
C ASP A 58 -12.63 -25.40 22.14
N GLU A 59 -13.58 -24.53 21.78
CA GLU A 59 -13.39 -23.39 20.88
C GLU A 59 -13.43 -22.05 21.62
N VAL A 60 -12.75 -21.03 21.10
CA VAL A 60 -12.86 -19.65 21.60
C VAL A 60 -13.90 -18.92 20.76
N VAL A 61 -14.97 -18.46 21.39
CA VAL A 61 -16.11 -17.78 20.76
C VAL A 61 -16.13 -16.31 21.18
N VAL A 62 -16.55 -15.41 20.28
CA VAL A 62 -16.61 -13.96 20.54
C VAL A 62 -18.05 -13.49 20.48
N GLU A 63 -18.50 -12.73 21.49
CA GLU A 63 -19.93 -12.56 21.76
C GLU A 63 -20.61 -11.36 21.05
N HIS A 64 -19.90 -10.28 20.67
CA HIS A 64 -20.53 -9.07 20.09
C HIS A 64 -19.75 -8.28 19.01
N THR A 65 -20.32 -8.17 17.78
CA THR A 65 -19.78 -7.36 16.67
C THR A 65 -20.30 -5.93 16.73
N THR A 66 -19.39 -4.98 16.69
CA THR A 66 -19.66 -3.55 16.51
C THR A 66 -19.40 -3.15 15.06
N ARG A 67 -20.04 -2.07 14.60
CA ARG A 67 -19.82 -1.54 13.24
C ARG A 67 -18.35 -1.19 12.95
N SER A 68 -17.56 -0.85 13.98
CA SER A 68 -16.13 -0.59 13.84
C SER A 68 -15.36 -1.85 13.43
N GLN A 69 -15.64 -2.98 14.09
CA GLN A 69 -14.96 -4.25 13.82
C GLN A 69 -15.24 -4.76 12.40
N ALA A 70 -16.45 -4.56 11.88
CA ALA A 70 -16.77 -4.91 10.48
C ALA A 70 -15.93 -4.10 9.47
N ALA A 71 -15.68 -2.81 9.76
CA ALA A 71 -14.84 -1.97 8.90
C ALA A 71 -13.36 -2.34 9.01
N ASP A 72 -12.88 -2.66 10.21
CA ASP A 72 -11.51 -3.14 10.43
C ASP A 72 -11.27 -4.48 9.72
N MET A 73 -12.27 -5.36 9.73
CA MET A 73 -12.24 -6.65 9.03
C MET A 73 -12.18 -6.48 7.52
N ASP A 74 -12.99 -5.59 6.97
CA ASP A 74 -12.98 -5.26 5.54
C ASP A 74 -11.62 -4.69 5.12
N LEU A 75 -11.03 -3.81 5.93
CA LEU A 75 -9.70 -3.25 5.70
C LEU A 75 -8.61 -4.34 5.69
N ILE A 76 -8.58 -5.21 6.71
CA ILE A 76 -7.57 -6.28 6.81
C ILE A 76 -7.72 -7.28 5.66
N THR A 77 -8.96 -7.60 5.29
CA THR A 77 -9.29 -8.53 4.20
C THR A 77 -8.68 -8.08 2.87
N HIS A 78 -8.80 -6.80 2.54
CA HIS A 78 -8.36 -6.25 1.26
C HIS A 78 -6.96 -5.63 1.29
N ALA A 79 -6.34 -5.51 2.47
CA ALA A 79 -5.05 -4.87 2.63
C ALA A 79 -3.96 -5.43 1.71
N PRO A 80 -3.79 -6.75 1.52
CA PRO A 80 -2.75 -7.27 0.63
C PRO A 80 -2.91 -6.79 -0.82
N GLU A 81 -4.12 -6.89 -1.37
CA GLU A 81 -4.46 -6.47 -2.73
C GLU A 81 -4.32 -4.95 -2.89
N ASP A 82 -4.83 -4.17 -1.93
CA ASP A 82 -4.75 -2.71 -1.94
C ASP A 82 -3.30 -2.22 -1.86
N ILE A 83 -2.48 -2.82 -0.97
CA ILE A 83 -1.05 -2.49 -0.87
C ILE A 83 -0.34 -2.82 -2.19
N GLN A 84 -0.64 -3.97 -2.81
CA GLN A 84 -0.05 -4.33 -4.10
C GLN A 84 -0.42 -3.33 -5.21
N ALA A 85 -1.69 -2.91 -5.27
CA ALA A 85 -2.16 -1.92 -6.23
C ALA A 85 -1.48 -0.56 -6.02
N LEU A 86 -1.34 -0.13 -4.77
CA LEU A 86 -0.65 1.12 -4.41
C LEU A 86 0.83 1.09 -4.76
N LEU A 87 1.54 -0.01 -4.48
CA LEU A 87 2.94 -0.18 -4.87
C LEU A 87 3.12 -0.12 -6.38
N THR A 88 2.23 -0.78 -7.13
CA THR A 88 2.23 -0.76 -8.60
C THR A 88 2.03 0.66 -9.14
N GLU A 89 1.12 1.43 -8.54
CA GLU A 89 0.88 2.81 -8.95
C GLU A 89 2.06 3.72 -8.62
N ILE A 90 2.74 3.51 -7.49
CA ILE A 90 3.96 4.24 -7.15
C ILE A 90 5.06 3.98 -8.19
N ASP A 91 5.25 2.73 -8.61
CA ASP A 91 6.22 2.39 -9.65
C ASP A 91 5.86 3.09 -10.98
N ARG A 92 4.59 3.02 -11.40
CA ARG A 92 4.10 3.70 -12.61
C ARG A 92 4.32 5.21 -12.57
N LEU A 93 4.06 5.85 -11.43
CA LEU A 93 4.25 7.29 -11.26
C LEU A 93 5.73 7.67 -11.23
N THR A 94 6.59 6.83 -10.63
CA THR A 94 8.04 7.04 -10.61
C THR A 94 8.61 6.99 -12.01
N ASP A 95 8.24 5.97 -12.80
CA ASP A 95 8.65 5.83 -14.20
C ASP A 95 8.17 7.01 -15.06
N ALA A 96 6.95 7.50 -14.81
CA ALA A 96 6.40 8.65 -15.53
C ALA A 96 7.15 9.94 -15.21
N LEU A 97 7.57 10.14 -13.95
CA LEU A 97 8.36 11.30 -13.55
C LEU A 97 9.76 11.27 -14.18
N GLU A 98 10.43 10.11 -14.19
CA GLU A 98 11.73 9.94 -14.84
C GLU A 98 11.67 10.28 -16.34
N GLN A 99 10.64 9.80 -17.04
CA GLN A 99 10.41 10.13 -18.45
C GLN A 99 10.19 11.63 -18.68
N ILE A 100 9.45 12.30 -17.79
CA ILE A 100 9.24 13.75 -17.89
C ILE A 100 10.56 14.49 -17.69
N ASP A 101 11.37 14.09 -16.71
CA ASP A 101 12.68 14.69 -16.45
C ASP A 101 13.62 14.55 -17.65
N ASP A 102 13.63 13.38 -18.31
CA ASP A 102 14.40 13.13 -19.52
C ASP A 102 13.97 14.02 -20.70
N VAL A 103 12.64 14.16 -20.91
CA VAL A 103 12.09 15.03 -21.95
C VAL A 103 12.42 16.50 -21.67
N LEU A 104 12.32 16.94 -20.42
CA LEU A 104 12.68 18.30 -20.02
C LEU A 104 14.17 18.57 -20.18
N ALA A 105 15.02 17.62 -19.83
CA ALA A 105 16.47 17.73 -20.02
C ALA A 105 16.84 17.85 -21.51
N THR A 106 16.23 17.02 -22.36
CA THR A 106 16.42 17.05 -23.81
C THR A 106 15.94 18.39 -24.40
N THR A 107 14.74 18.84 -24.02
CA THR A 107 14.16 20.10 -24.52
C THR A 107 15.02 21.29 -24.13
N ARG A 108 15.48 21.36 -22.87
CA ARG A 108 16.36 22.42 -22.38
C ARG A 108 17.71 22.43 -23.12
N SER A 109 18.25 21.26 -23.42
CA SER A 109 19.49 21.16 -24.20
C SER A 109 19.31 21.65 -25.64
N ALA A 110 18.16 21.39 -26.26
CA ALA A 110 17.86 21.84 -27.61
C ALA A 110 17.68 23.37 -27.67
N GLU A 111 16.93 23.94 -26.73
CA GLU A 111 16.75 25.40 -26.59
C GLU A 111 18.10 26.11 -26.39
N ALA A 112 18.96 25.58 -25.51
CA ALA A 112 20.30 26.13 -25.30
C ALA A 112 21.19 26.07 -26.57
N ALA A 113 21.06 25.02 -27.39
CA ALA A 113 21.80 24.91 -28.63
C ALA A 113 21.33 25.94 -29.68
N GLU A 114 20.01 26.17 -29.78
CA GLU A 114 19.43 27.18 -30.66
C GLU A 114 19.87 28.60 -30.26
N ASP A 115 19.85 28.92 -28.98
CA ASP A 115 20.32 30.21 -28.45
C ASP A 115 21.80 30.45 -28.77
N ILE A 116 22.66 29.44 -28.56
CA ILE A 116 24.08 29.53 -28.91
C ILE A 116 24.25 29.77 -30.41
N GLN A 117 23.51 29.05 -31.26
CA GLN A 117 23.61 29.22 -32.71
C GLN A 117 23.15 30.60 -33.17
N SER A 118 22.10 31.15 -32.55
CA SER A 118 21.64 32.53 -32.78
C SER A 118 22.72 33.55 -32.46
N ILE A 119 23.37 33.43 -31.28
CA ILE A 119 24.46 34.32 -30.86
C ILE A 119 25.65 34.22 -31.83
N VAL A 120 26.06 32.99 -32.20
CA VAL A 120 27.17 32.75 -33.13
C VAL A 120 26.88 33.40 -34.49
N ASN A 121 25.67 33.23 -35.02
CA ASN A 121 25.27 33.84 -36.30
C ASN A 121 25.25 35.37 -36.24
N TYR A 122 24.91 35.97 -35.09
CA TYR A 122 24.93 37.42 -34.91
C TYR A 122 26.34 38.00 -34.66
N THR A 123 27.30 37.18 -34.23
CA THR A 123 28.65 37.64 -33.83
C THR A 123 29.72 37.39 -34.91
N ILE A 124 29.51 36.45 -35.84
CA ILE A 124 30.45 36.10 -36.91
C ILE A 124 30.18 36.88 -38.23
N PHE A 125 29.23 37.82 -38.22
CA PHE A 125 29.07 38.86 -39.25
C PHE A 125 29.36 40.25 -38.67
#